data_AF-A0A9Q1BZL0-F1
#
_entry.id   AF-A0A9Q1BZL0-F1
#
_cell.length_a   1.000
_cell.length_b   1.000
_cell.length_c   1.000
_cell.angle_alpha   90.00
_cell.angle_beta   90.00
_cell.angle_gamma   90.00
#
_symmetry.space_group_name_H-M   'P 1'
#
loop_
_entity.id
_entity.type
_entity.pdbx_description
1 polymer ?
#
loop_
_entity_poly.entity_id
_entity_poly.type
_entity_poly.pdbx_seq_one_letter_code
_entity_poly.pdbx_strand_id
1 'polypeptide(L)' 'MTNQKNYKLRIDVVKRDLVDWHMNYDLFRVNSESSNYRLELGSYTGNAGYDYMSDHRGQDFSTPDRDNDAYSL' A
#
# COMPACT_ATOMS: atom_id res chain seq x y z
N MET A 1 2.42 1.23 14.79
CA MET A 1 1.68 -0.05 14.71
C MET A 1 2.39 -1.07 13.82
N THR A 2 2.74 -0.74 12.58
CA THR A 2 3.31 -1.70 11.61
C THR A 2 4.83 -1.96 11.74
N ASN A 3 5.56 -1.18 12.53
CA ASN A 3 7.03 -1.29 12.66
C ASN A 3 7.50 -2.11 13.88
N GLN A 4 6.58 -2.75 14.59
CA GLN A 4 6.92 -3.55 15.79
C GLN A 4 7.24 -5.03 15.47
N LYS A 5 6.77 -5.51 14.32
CA LYS A 5 6.93 -6.89 13.80
C LYS A 5 6.55 -6.91 12.32
N ASN A 6 6.64 -8.08 11.69
CA ASN A 6 6.11 -8.25 10.34
C ASN A 6 4.58 -8.37 10.40
N TYR A 7 3.90 -7.43 9.74
CA TYR A 7 2.46 -7.44 9.54
C TYR A 7 2.14 -7.75 8.09
N LYS A 8 1.01 -8.42 7.87
CA LYS A 8 0.45 -8.64 6.53
C LYS A 8 -0.67 -7.64 6.28
N LEU A 9 -0.82 -7.20 5.04
CA LEU A 9 -1.95 -6.38 4.59
C LEU A 9 -2.86 -7.23 3.70
N ARG A 10 -4.16 -7.14 3.94
CA ARG A 10 -5.20 -7.63 3.02
C ARG A 10 -6.09 -6.46 2.64
N ILE A 11 -6.33 -6.31 1.35
CA ILE A 11 -7.25 -5.34 0.77
C ILE A 11 -8.37 -6.14 0.11
N ASP A 12 -9.60 -6.01 0.59
CA ASP A 12 -10.78 -6.57 -0.02
C ASP A 12 -11.51 -5.48 -0.81
N VAL A 13 -11.68 -5.69 -2.11
CA VAL A 13 -12.40 -4.79 -3.02
C VAL A 13 -13.80 -5.36 -3.25
N VAL A 14 -14.79 -4.65 -2.71
CA VAL A 14 -16.17 -5.10 -2.65
C VAL A 14 -17.03 -4.25 -3.57
N LYS A 15 -17.69 -4.87 -4.54
CA LYS A 15 -18.81 -4.24 -5.24
C LYS A 15 -20.07 -4.43 -4.40
N ARG A 16 -21.10 -3.61 -4.63
CA ARG A 16 -22.33 -3.46 -3.82
C ARG A 16 -22.76 -4.72 -3.03
N ASP A 17 -22.72 -5.91 -3.62
CA ASP A 17 -23.25 -7.13 -3.00
C ASP A 17 -22.22 -8.29 -2.83
N LEU A 18 -20.96 -8.17 -3.29
CA LEU A 18 -19.94 -9.23 -3.21
C LEU A 18 -18.50 -8.67 -3.17
N VAL A 19 -17.61 -9.30 -2.37
CA VAL A 19 -16.15 -9.12 -2.53
C VAL A 19 -15.80 -9.65 -3.90
N ASP A 20 -15.45 -8.76 -4.81
CA ASP A 20 -15.08 -9.17 -6.16
C ASP A 20 -13.66 -9.70 -6.07
N TRP A 21 -12.71 -8.87 -5.61
CA TRP A 21 -11.29 -9.21 -5.62
C TRP A 21 -10.60 -8.86 -4.30
N HIS A 22 -9.49 -9.55 -4.00
CA HIS A 22 -8.64 -9.31 -2.86
C HIS A 22 -7.16 -9.28 -3.27
N MET A 23 -6.39 -8.50 -2.53
CA MET A 23 -4.94 -8.39 -2.64
C MET A 23 -4.33 -8.60 -1.25
N ASN A 24 -3.31 -9.45 -1.14
CA ASN A 24 -2.57 -9.68 0.09
C ASN A 24 -1.09 -9.39 -0.13
N TYR A 25 -0.46 -8.80 0.89
CA TYR A 25 0.97 -8.56 0.96
C TYR A 25 1.52 -9.20 2.24
N ASP A 26 2.58 -9.99 2.12
CA ASP A 26 3.21 -10.70 3.25
C ASP A 26 4.02 -9.79 4.20
N LEU A 27 4.28 -8.56 3.77
CA LEU A 27 4.84 -7.47 4.56
C LEU A 27 4.06 -6.18 4.27
N PHE A 28 3.74 -5.45 5.33
CA PHE A 28 3.18 -4.11 5.29
C PHE A 28 3.82 -3.24 6.37
N ARG A 29 4.48 -2.16 5.96
CA ARG A 29 5.00 -1.14 6.87
C ARG A 29 4.74 0.25 6.32
N VAL A 30 4.34 1.13 7.22
CA VAL A 30 4.34 2.59 7.04
C VAL A 30 5.51 3.13 7.86
N ASN A 31 6.44 3.80 7.20
CA ASN A 31 7.62 4.35 7.86
C ASN A 31 7.28 5.55 8.77
N SER A 32 8.28 6.10 9.44
CA SER A 32 8.13 7.31 10.26
C SER A 32 7.88 8.55 9.42
N GLU A 33 7.43 9.62 10.09
CA GLU A 33 7.24 10.94 9.48
C GLU A 33 8.53 11.50 8.85
N SER A 34 9.69 11.22 9.45
CA SER A 34 11.01 11.60 8.91
C SER A 34 11.34 10.97 7.55
N SER A 35 10.59 9.93 7.16
CA SER A 35 10.66 9.27 5.86
C SER A 35 9.32 9.41 5.13
N ASN A 36 8.60 10.50 5.37
CA ASN A 36 7.32 10.83 4.73
C ASN A 36 6.32 9.68 4.75
N TYR A 37 6.32 8.86 5.80
CA TYR A 37 5.46 7.68 5.92
C TYR A 37 5.56 6.69 4.75
N ARG A 38 6.73 6.60 4.09
CA ARG A 38 6.99 5.72 2.95
C ARG A 38 6.40 4.32 3.11
N LEU A 39 5.69 3.86 2.09
CA LEU A 39 5.00 2.57 2.05
C LEU A 39 5.96 1.44 1.67
N GLU A 40 6.09 0.42 2.52
CA GLU A 40 6.77 -0.83 2.19
C GLU A 40 5.74 -1.96 2.08
N LEU A 41 5.76 -2.63 0.92
CA LEU A 41 4.96 -3.82 0.64
C LEU A 41 5.85 -4.98 0.23
N GLY A 42 5.51 -6.16 0.75
CA GLY A 42 6.15 -7.42 0.40
C GLY A 42 5.60 -8.04 -0.88
N SER A 43 5.57 -9.36 -0.94
CA SER A 43 5.11 -10.11 -2.11
C SER A 43 3.59 -10.08 -2.20
N TYR A 44 3.09 -9.76 -3.40
CA TYR A 44 1.66 -9.78 -3.71
C TYR A 44 1.16 -11.21 -3.93
N THR A 45 -0.03 -11.51 -3.38
CA THR A 45 -0.87 -12.66 -3.75
C THR A 45 -2.33 -12.22 -3.77
N GLY A 46 -3.17 -12.80 -4.62
CA GLY A 46 -4.57 -12.38 -4.69
C GLY A 46 -5.28 -12.85 -5.94
N ASN A 47 -6.57 -12.54 -6.03
CA ASN A 47 -7.40 -12.83 -7.20
C ASN A 47 -7.74 -11.57 -8.02
N ALA A 48 -7.13 -10.42 -7.73
CA ALA A 48 -7.33 -9.16 -8.46
C ALA A 48 -6.73 -9.14 -9.88
N GLY A 49 -6.10 -10.24 -10.32
CA GLY A 49 -5.50 -10.38 -11.66
C GLY A 49 -4.20 -9.59 -11.88
N TYR A 50 -3.94 -8.56 -11.08
CA TYR A 50 -2.74 -7.72 -11.13
C TYR A 50 -2.38 -7.17 -9.74
N ASP A 51 -1.12 -6.79 -9.52
CA ASP A 51 -0.66 -6.10 -8.31
C ASP A 51 -0.90 -4.58 -8.46
N TYR A 52 -2.10 -4.11 -8.12
CA TYR A 52 -2.45 -2.69 -8.25
C TYR A 52 -1.68 -1.75 -7.30
N MET A 53 -0.88 -2.27 -6.37
CA MET A 53 -0.03 -1.46 -5.49
C MET A 53 1.44 -1.46 -5.89
N SER A 54 1.81 -2.06 -7.03
CA SER A 54 3.21 -2.14 -7.49
C SER A 54 3.85 -0.76 -7.58
N ASP A 55 3.15 0.20 -8.17
CA ASP A 55 3.69 1.55 -8.44
C ASP A 55 3.72 2.42 -7.18
N HIS A 56 2.90 2.08 -6.19
CA HIS A 56 2.88 2.73 -4.87
C HIS A 56 3.93 2.16 -3.91
N ARG A 57 4.50 0.99 -4.21
CA ARG A 57 5.51 0.35 -3.36
C ARG A 57 6.77 1.20 -3.31
N GLY A 58 7.18 1.58 -2.11
CA GLY A 58 8.35 2.42 -1.88
C GLY A 58 8.11 3.91 -2.11
N GLN A 59 6.88 4.33 -2.43
CA GLN A 59 6.53 5.73 -2.57
C GLN A 59 6.29 6.37 -1.20
N ASP A 60 6.61 7.66 -1.12
CA ASP A 60 6.31 8.51 0.02
C ASP A 60 4.82 8.88 0.04
N PHE A 61 4.30 9.25 1.20
CA PHE A 61 2.92 9.69 1.33
C PHE A 61 2.78 11.16 0.95
N SER A 62 1.89 11.46 0.01
CA SER A 62 1.60 12.83 -0.43
C SER A 62 0.21 13.26 0.00
N THR A 63 0.07 14.56 0.26
CA THR A 63 -1.21 15.25 0.50
C THR A 63 -1.26 16.52 -0.37
N PRO A 64 -2.42 17.14 -0.57
CA PRO A 64 -2.53 18.36 -1.39
C PRO A 64 -1.61 19.51 -0.96
N ASP A 65 -1.24 19.56 0.32
CA ASP A 65 -0.36 20.55 0.94
C ASP A 65 1.09 20.07 1.13
N ARG A 66 1.38 18.79 0.82
CA ARG A 66 2.71 18.20 0.92
C ARG A 66 2.95 17.21 -0.22
N ASP A 67 3.50 17.73 -1.31
CA ASP A 67 3.88 16.96 -2.49
C ASP A 67 5.19 16.20 -2.23
N ASN A 68 5.08 14.88 -2.10
CA ASN A 68 6.22 13.95 -2.04
C ASN A 68 6.11 12.89 -3.17
N ASP A 69 5.30 13.11 -4.21
CA ASP A 69 5.13 12.12 -5.27
C ASP A 69 6.13 12.33 -6.41
N ALA A 70 6.20 11.34 -7.31
CA ALA A 70 7.17 11.34 -8.42
C ALA A 70 6.72 12.21 -9.62
N TYR A 71 5.56 12.86 -9.51
CA TYR A 71 4.91 13.62 -10.57
C TYR A 71 4.69 15.07 -10.14
N SER A 72 5.75 15.71 -9.66
CA SER A 72 5.79 17.16 -9.49
C SER A 72 5.85 17.86 -10.86
N LEU A 73 5.02 18.89 -11.06
CA LEU A 73 5.14 19.86 -12.16
C LEU A 73 6.40 20.72 -12.06
#